data_AF-A0A9X3KJL9-F1
#
_entry.id   AF-A0A9X3KJL9-F1
#
_cell.length_a   1.000
_cell.length_b   1.000
_cell.length_c   1.000
_cell.angle_alpha   90.00
_cell.angle_beta   90.00
_cell.angle_gamma   90.00
#
_symmetry.space_group_name_H-M   'P 1'
#
loop_
_entity.id
_entity.type
_entity.pdbx_description
1 polymer ?
#
loop_
_entity_poly.entity_id
_entity_poly.type
_entity_poly.pdbx_seq_one_letter_code
_entity_poly.pdbx_strand_id
1 'polypeptide(L)'
;GEDIVYPTHWLPSTDGFVKASLSGMGWGLNPVQLVGDHLKTGRLVEVVPGTPLDIPLYWQVNRLAAERLGALTSHVVETARGVLLR
;
A
#
# COMPACT_ATOMS: atom_id res chain seq x y z
N GLY A 1 9.24 -5.11 -23.17
CA GLY A 1 8.06 -4.31 -23.49
C GLY A 1 8.54 -2.92 -23.82
N GLU A 2 7.91 -2.24 -24.77
CA GLU A 2 8.21 -0.83 -25.04
C GLU A 2 7.72 0.04 -23.89
N ASP A 3 8.50 1.04 -23.53
CA ASP A 3 8.07 2.09 -22.60
C ASP A 3 6.97 2.91 -23.26
N ILE A 4 5.82 3.02 -22.61
CA ILE A 4 4.73 3.84 -23.10
C ILE A 4 4.66 5.12 -22.28
N VAL A 5 4.77 6.25 -22.97
CA VAL A 5 4.70 7.58 -22.34
C VAL A 5 3.25 8.04 -22.27
N TYR A 6 2.74 8.22 -21.05
CA TYR A 6 1.43 8.78 -20.78
C TYR A 6 1.53 9.96 -19.81
N PRO A 7 0.60 10.93 -19.84
CA PRO A 7 0.53 11.98 -18.83
C PRO A 7 0.50 11.37 -17.43
N THR A 8 1.51 11.68 -16.61
CA THR A 8 1.72 11.06 -15.30
C THR A 8 2.02 12.14 -14.28
N HIS A 9 1.29 12.12 -13.16
CA HIS A 9 1.55 12.97 -12.01
C HIS A 9 2.53 12.30 -11.06
N TRP A 10 3.53 13.05 -10.59
CA TRP A 10 4.51 12.59 -9.60
C TRP A 10 4.14 13.12 -8.23
N LEU A 11 3.70 12.23 -7.33
CA LEU A 11 3.21 12.61 -6.01
C LEU A 11 3.82 11.72 -4.91
N PRO A 12 4.87 12.20 -4.20
CA PRO A 12 5.57 11.43 -3.17
C PRO A 12 4.82 11.49 -1.82
N SER A 13 3.54 11.10 -1.81
CA SER A 13 2.71 11.04 -0.60
C SER A 13 1.64 9.97 -0.74
N THR A 14 1.63 9.00 0.17
CA THR A 14 0.65 7.90 0.15
C THR A 14 -0.79 8.41 0.32
N ASP A 15 -1.04 9.31 1.27
CA ASP A 15 -2.36 9.92 1.48
C ASP A 15 -2.74 10.87 0.32
N GLY A 16 -1.76 11.61 -0.20
CA GLY A 16 -1.95 12.44 -1.38
C GLY A 16 -2.42 11.63 -2.59
N PHE A 17 -1.89 10.41 -2.76
CA PHE A 17 -2.23 9.53 -3.87
C PHE A 17 -3.70 9.07 -3.83
N VAL A 18 -4.21 8.76 -2.64
CA VAL A 18 -5.63 8.42 -2.43
C VAL A 18 -6.51 9.63 -2.74
N LYS A 19 -6.14 10.83 -2.26
CA LYS A 19 -6.87 12.08 -2.53
C LYS A 19 -6.90 12.45 -4.01
N ALA A 20 -5.78 12.27 -4.73
CA ALA A 20 -5.69 12.49 -6.16
C ALA A 20 -6.56 11.49 -6.95
N SER A 21 -6.62 10.24 -6.49
CA SER A 21 -7.50 9.23 -7.07
C SER A 21 -8.98 9.61 -6.87
N LEU A 22 -9.35 10.06 -5.66
CA LEU A 22 -10.70 10.49 -5.33
C LEU A 22 -11.14 11.77 -6.05
N SER A 23 -10.21 12.67 -6.39
CA SER A 23 -10.52 13.88 -7.14
C SER A 23 -10.62 13.65 -8.65
N GLY A 24 -10.37 12.43 -9.13
CA GLY A 24 -10.34 12.12 -10.56
C GLY A 24 -9.12 12.65 -11.29
N MET A 25 -8.06 13.04 -10.56
CA MET A 25 -6.81 13.54 -11.15
C MET A 25 -6.07 12.45 -11.94
N GLY A 26 -6.23 11.19 -11.56
CA GLY A 26 -5.61 10.06 -12.24
C GLY A 26 -5.94 8.73 -11.56
N TRP A 27 -5.29 7.66 -12.04
CA TRP A 27 -5.39 6.32 -11.48
C TRP A 27 -4.02 5.82 -11.03
N GLY A 28 -4.01 4.81 -10.16
CA GLY A 28 -2.79 4.11 -9.78
C GLY A 28 -3.00 3.15 -8.62
N LEU A 29 -1.91 2.50 -8.21
CA LEU A 29 -1.93 1.48 -7.16
C LEU A 29 -2.00 2.13 -5.78
N ASN A 30 -3.03 1.77 -5.01
CA ASN A 30 -3.20 2.19 -3.62
C ASN A 30 -3.26 0.94 -2.72
N PRO A 31 -2.65 0.96 -1.51
CA PRO A 31 -2.84 -0.10 -0.53
C PRO A 31 -4.32 -0.27 -0.18
N VAL A 32 -4.82 -1.51 -0.18
CA VAL A 32 -6.24 -1.84 0.05
C VAL A 32 -6.78 -1.27 1.37
N GLN A 33 -5.93 -1.18 2.40
CA GLN A 33 -6.27 -0.64 3.71
C GLN A 33 -6.69 0.83 3.66
N LEU A 34 -6.21 1.59 2.66
CA LEU A 34 -6.51 3.01 2.50
C LEU A 34 -7.72 3.29 1.61
N VAL A 35 -8.10 2.32 0.76
CA VAL A 35 -9.16 2.50 -0.26
C VAL A 35 -10.36 1.59 -0.09
N GLY A 36 -10.31 0.61 0.83
CA GLY A 36 -11.37 -0.39 1.00
C GLY A 36 -12.76 0.22 1.19
N ASP A 37 -12.90 1.25 2.02
CA ASP A 37 -14.20 1.90 2.22
C ASP A 37 -14.61 2.77 1.04
N HIS A 38 -13.66 3.32 0.29
CA HIS A 38 -13.93 4.05 -0.94
C HIS A 38 -14.46 3.11 -2.05
N LEU A 39 -13.91 1.91 -2.15
CA LEU A 39 -14.41 0.86 -3.05
C LEU A 39 -15.81 0.40 -2.65
N LYS A 40 -16.04 0.09 -1.37
CA LYS A 40 -17.37 -0.33 -0.87
C LYS A 40 -18.46 0.73 -1.10
N THR A 41 -18.09 2.01 -1.00
CA THR A 41 -19.04 3.13 -1.17
C THR A 41 -19.14 3.63 -2.62
N GLY A 42 -18.41 3.02 -3.56
CA GLY A 42 -18.40 3.41 -4.97
C GLY A 42 -17.73 4.76 -5.25
N ARG A 43 -17.00 5.34 -4.28
CA ARG A 43 -16.19 6.55 -4.49
C ARG A 43 -14.93 6.27 -5.30
N LEU A 44 -14.44 5.04 -5.25
CA LEU A 44 -13.41 4.51 -6.13
C LEU A 44 -13.91 3.21 -6.75
N VAL A 45 -13.32 2.85 -7.89
CA VAL A 45 -13.52 1.56 -8.58
C VAL A 45 -12.16 0.99 -8.97
N GLU A 46 -12.07 -0.33 -9.13
CA GLU A 46 -10.89 -0.96 -9.74
C GLU A 46 -10.86 -0.63 -11.24
N VAL A 47 -9.71 -0.18 -11.74
CA VAL A 47 -9.52 0.10 -13.18
C VAL A 47 -9.68 -1.17 -14.01
N VAL A 48 -9.11 -2.27 -13.51
CA VAL A 48 -9.32 -3.62 -14.01
C VAL A 48 -9.79 -4.46 -12.82
N PRO A 49 -11.05 -4.93 -12.81
CA PRO A 49 -11.58 -5.67 -11.67
C PRO A 49 -10.80 -6.95 -11.37
N GLY A 50 -10.52 -7.21 -10.09
CA GLY A 50 -9.92 -8.47 -9.63
C GLY A 50 -8.45 -8.67 -10.00
N THR A 51 -7.69 -7.60 -10.25
CA THR A 51 -6.24 -7.67 -10.53
C THR A 51 -5.41 -6.98 -9.44
N PRO A 52 -5.35 -7.53 -8.20
CA PRO A 52 -4.51 -6.99 -7.15
C PRO A 52 -3.02 -7.18 -7.44
N LEU A 53 -2.17 -6.35 -6.83
CA LEU A 53 -0.73 -6.54 -6.80
C LEU A 53 -0.27 -6.83 -5.37
N ASP A 54 0.08 -8.09 -5.12
CA ASP A 54 0.56 -8.53 -3.80
C ASP A 54 2.07 -8.30 -3.67
N ILE A 55 2.46 -7.54 -2.64
CA ILE A 55 3.87 -7.20 -2.36
C ILE A 55 4.25 -7.74 -0.97
N PRO A 56 5.17 -8.72 -0.86
CA PRO A 56 5.62 -9.22 0.43
C PRO A 56 6.45 -8.15 1.16
N LEU A 57 6.19 -7.99 2.46
CA LEU A 57 6.94 -7.08 3.33
C LEU A 57 7.81 -7.85 4.32
N TYR A 58 8.96 -7.27 4.66
CA TYR A 58 9.94 -7.86 5.57
C TYR A 58 10.31 -6.87 6.67
N TRP A 59 10.41 -7.37 7.90
CA TRP A 59 10.98 -6.63 9.02
C TRP A 59 12.46 -7.00 9.17
N GLN A 60 13.35 -6.01 9.06
CA GLN A 60 14.79 -6.21 9.14
C GLN A 60 15.33 -5.52 10.39
N VAL A 61 16.12 -6.27 11.17
CA VAL A 61 16.76 -5.78 12.40
C VAL A 61 18.25 -6.07 12.34
N ASN A 62 19.06 -5.08 12.69
CA ASN A 62 20.49 -5.30 12.85
C ASN A 62 20.74 -6.34 13.95
N ARG A 63 21.54 -7.38 13.63
CA ARG A 63 21.87 -8.47 14.55
C ARG A 63 22.39 -7.99 15.91
N LEU A 64 23.15 -6.90 15.96
CA LEU A 64 23.71 -6.34 17.21
C LEU A 64 22.65 -5.68 18.12
N ALA A 65 21.46 -5.40 17.59
CA ALA A 65 20.34 -4.80 18.31
C ALA A 65 19.19 -5.79 18.55
N ALA A 66 19.26 -7.00 17.99
CA ALA A 66 18.16 -7.96 17.96
C ALA A 66 17.61 -8.29 19.36
N GLU A 67 18.48 -8.54 20.34
CA GLU A 67 18.05 -8.84 21.72
C GLU A 67 17.34 -7.65 22.37
N ARG A 68 17.86 -6.43 22.19
CA ARG A 68 17.26 -5.20 22.74
C ARG A 68 15.94 -4.82 22.08
N LEU A 69 15.76 -5.20 20.82
CA LEU A 69 14.57 -4.89 20.02
C LEU A 69 13.59 -6.08 19.90
N GLY A 70 13.73 -7.10 20.75
CA GLY A 70 12.86 -8.27 20.74
C GLY A 70 11.38 -7.90 20.89
N ALA A 71 11.04 -7.06 21.87
CA ALA A 71 9.67 -6.62 22.10
C ALA A 71 9.10 -5.83 20.89
N LEU A 72 9.89 -4.92 20.31
CA LEU A 72 9.49 -4.19 19.10
C LEU A 72 9.23 -5.14 17.94
N THR A 73 10.12 -6.11 17.73
CA THR A 73 9.98 -7.12 16.69
C THR A 73 8.69 -7.91 16.85
N SER A 74 8.38 -8.36 18.08
CA SER A 74 7.12 -9.04 18.36
C SER A 74 5.91 -8.19 18.01
N HIS A 75 5.87 -6.92 18.43
CA HIS A 75 4.74 -6.03 18.15
C HIS A 75 4.58 -5.71 16.66
N VAL A 76 5.69 -5.49 15.93
CA VAL A 76 5.64 -5.25 14.49
C VAL A 76 5.08 -6.47 13.76
N VAL A 77 5.58 -7.68 14.08
CA VAL A 77 5.13 -8.92 13.45
C VAL A 77 3.67 -9.24 13.79
N GLU A 78 3.26 -9.06 15.05
CA GLU A 78 1.88 -9.26 15.48
C GLU A 78 0.92 -8.33 14.75
N THR A 79 1.25 -7.04 14.68
CA THR A 79 0.45 -6.05 13.95
C THR A 79 0.36 -6.42 12.47
N ALA A 80 1.49 -6.75 11.84
CA ALA A 80 1.56 -7.15 10.43
C ALA A 80 0.64 -8.36 10.14
N ARG A 81 0.60 -9.37 11.01
CA ARG A 81 -0.30 -10.52 10.87
C ARG A 81 -1.79 -10.16 10.91
N GLY A 82 -2.14 -9.05 11.57
CA GLY A 82 -3.52 -8.57 11.67
C GLY A 82 -3.96 -7.68 10.52
N VAL A 83 -3.02 -7.03 9.82
CA VAL A 83 -3.35 -5.98 8.82
C VAL A 83 -2.88 -6.29 7.39
N LEU A 84 -1.95 -7.24 7.22
CA LEU A 84 -1.48 -7.68 5.91
C LEU A 84 -2.23 -8.96 5.47
N LEU A 85 -2.26 -9.18 4.17
CA LEU A 85 -2.74 -10.43 3.59
C LEU A 85 -1.78 -11.58 3.98
N ARG A 86 -2.34 -12.78 4.13
CA ARG A 86 -1.59 -13.99 4.50
C ARG A 86 -0.94 -14.65 3.30
#